data_AF-A0A640UIJ5-F1
#
_entry.id   AF-A0A640UIJ5-F1
#
_cell.length_a   1.000
_cell.length_b   1.000
_cell.length_c   1.000
_cell.angle_alpha   90.00
_cell.angle_beta   90.00
_cell.angle_gamma   90.00
#
_symmetry.space_group_name_H-M   'P 1'
#
loop_
_entity.id
_entity.type
_entity.pdbx_description
1 polymer ?
#
loop_
_entity_poly.entity_id
_entity_poly.type
_entity_poly.pdbx_seq_one_letter_code
_entity_poly.pdbx_strand_id
1 'polypeptide(L)' 'MLEMDPQTCWQGIDVHEPGPEEVFVVSGVFNDGDRDYPAGSFIHAPAGSSHIPQTATGCTLFVFYPEG' A
#
# COMPACT_ATOMS: atom_id res chain seq x y z
N MET A 1 -10.81 -1.88 -5.22
CA MET A 1 -10.35 -2.58 -4.00
C MET A 1 -9.28 -3.55 -4.42
N LEU A 2 -8.18 -3.57 -3.68
CA LEU A 2 -7.11 -4.55 -3.81
C LEU A 2 -7.16 -5.45 -2.56
N GLU A 3 -7.15 -6.76 -2.76
CA GLU A 3 -7.07 -7.75 -1.69
C GLU A 3 -5.67 -8.38 -1.69
N MET A 4 -5.06 -8.43 -0.52
CA MET A 4 -3.76 -9.06 -0.31
C MET A 4 -3.93 -10.22 0.67
N ASP A 5 -3.56 -11.43 0.24
CA ASP A 5 -3.55 -12.61 1.10
C ASP A 5 -2.45 -12.49 2.18
N PRO A 6 -2.59 -13.19 3.32
CA PRO A 6 -1.54 -13.25 4.34
C PRO A 6 -0.19 -13.65 3.76
N GLN A 7 0.88 -13.03 4.24
CA GLN A 7 2.28 -13.23 3.81
C GLN A 7 2.56 -12.79 2.37
N THR A 8 1.64 -12.07 1.71
CA THR A 8 1.92 -11.43 0.43
C THR A 8 2.96 -10.34 0.60
N CYS A 9 3.98 -10.35 -0.24
CA CYS A 9 4.99 -9.31 -0.35
C CYS A 9 5.25 -9.05 -1.84
N TRP A 10 5.30 -7.78 -2.21
CA TRP A 10 5.56 -7.38 -3.59
C TRP A 10 6.96 -7.82 -4.01
N GLN A 11 7.08 -8.41 -5.19
CA GLN A 11 8.37 -8.85 -5.70
C GLN A 11 9.10 -7.68 -6.36
N GLY A 12 9.76 -6.85 -5.54
CA GLY A 12 10.56 -5.70 -5.99
C GLY A 12 10.29 -4.44 -5.19
N ILE A 13 10.72 -3.31 -5.74
CA ILE A 13 10.42 -1.97 -5.22
C ILE A 13 9.28 -1.41 -6.07
N ASP A 14 8.20 -1.03 -5.41
CA ASP A 14 7.11 -0.29 -6.03
C ASP A 14 7.46 1.20 -6.06
N VAL A 15 7.38 1.82 -7.24
CA VAL A 15 7.85 3.18 -7.52
C VAL A 15 6.67 4.01 -8.01
N HIS A 16 6.38 5.11 -7.34
CA HIS A 16 5.22 5.95 -7.62
C HIS A 16 5.55 7.01 -8.68
N GLU A 17 5.47 6.64 -9.95
CA GLU A 17 5.57 7.55 -11.09
C GLU A 17 4.48 7.22 -12.12
N PRO A 18 3.84 8.21 -12.75
CA PRO A 18 4.17 9.64 -12.73
C PRO A 18 3.55 10.44 -11.57
N GLY A 19 2.59 9.87 -10.83
CA GLY A 19 1.84 10.55 -9.78
C GLY A 19 1.98 9.89 -8.41
N PRO A 20 1.30 10.43 -7.38
CA PRO A 20 1.25 9.81 -6.07
C PRO A 20 0.32 8.59 -6.06
N GLU A 21 0.56 7.68 -5.11
CA GLU A 21 -0.37 6.64 -4.71
C GLU A 21 -1.07 7.03 -3.41
N GLU A 22 -2.39 6.87 -3.37
CA GLU A 22 -3.19 7.06 -2.17
C GLU A 22 -3.80 5.71 -1.75
N VAL A 23 -3.54 5.30 -0.50
CA VAL A 23 -4.00 4.03 0.05
C VAL A 23 -4.83 4.27 1.29
N PHE A 24 -6.05 3.74 1.31
CA PHE A 24 -6.82 3.57 2.53
C PHE A 24 -6.93 2.10 2.90
N VAL A 25 -6.49 1.75 4.10
CA VAL A 25 -6.56 0.38 4.62
C VAL A 25 -7.99 0.12 5.12
N VAL A 26 -8.76 -0.63 4.35
CA VAL A 26 -10.17 -0.93 4.67
C VAL A 26 -10.26 -1.98 5.78
N SER A 27 -9.43 -3.02 5.71
CA SER A 27 -9.39 -4.11 6.69
C SER A 27 -7.97 -4.71 6.77
N GLY A 28 -7.65 -5.37 7.88
CA GLY A 28 -6.35 -6.00 8.09
C GLY A 28 -5.22 -5.00 8.38
N VAL A 29 -4.00 -5.38 8.00
CA VAL A 29 -2.78 -4.56 8.19
C VAL A 29 -1.97 -4.55 6.90
N PHE A 30 -1.73 -3.36 6.37
CA PHE A 30 -0.79 -3.11 5.29
C PHE A 30 0.59 -2.75 5.85
N ASN A 31 1.67 -3.10 5.17
CA ASN A 31 3.01 -2.67 5.51
C ASN A 31 3.72 -2.16 4.25
N ASP A 32 4.37 -1.00 4.33
CA ASP A 32 5.06 -0.36 3.19
C ASP A 32 6.53 -0.81 3.04
N GLY A 33 6.99 -1.76 3.84
CA GLY A 33 8.41 -2.14 3.93
C GLY A 33 9.03 -1.73 5.26
N ASP A 34 8.55 -0.63 5.86
CA ASP A 34 9.11 -0.05 7.08
C ASP A 34 8.10 0.00 8.24
N ARG A 35 6.80 0.23 7.94
CA ARG A 35 5.77 0.52 8.95
C ARG A 35 4.50 -0.26 8.68
N ASP A 36 3.87 -0.69 9.78
CA ASP A 36 2.53 -1.27 9.76
C ASP A 36 1.45 -0.18 9.81
N TYR A 37 0.45 -0.34 8.94
CA TYR A 37 -0.72 0.52 8.82
C TYR A 37 -1.98 -0.35 9.04
N PRO A 38 -2.58 -0.30 10.23
CA PRO A 38 -3.82 -1.04 10.51
C PRO A 38 -5.02 -0.43 9.79
N ALA A 39 -6.12 -1.17 9.72
CA ALA A 39 -7.41 -0.70 9.20
C ALA A 39 -7.79 0.70 9.72
N GLY A 40 -8.27 1.56 8.82
CA GLY A 40 -8.54 2.97 9.07
C GLY A 40 -7.36 3.91 8.79
N SER A 41 -6.17 3.38 8.51
CA SER A 41 -5.02 4.20 8.09
C SER A 41 -5.21 4.74 6.68
N PHE A 42 -4.77 5.98 6.48
CA PHE A 42 -4.62 6.59 5.17
C PHE A 42 -3.14 6.87 4.93
N ILE A 43 -2.62 6.40 3.81
CA ILE A 43 -1.23 6.58 3.38
C ILE A 43 -1.25 7.43 2.11
N HIS A 44 -0.48 8.52 2.14
CA HIS A 44 -0.13 9.32 0.98
C HIS A 44 1.31 8.99 0.59
N ALA A 45 1.49 8.36 -0.56
CA ALA A 45 2.81 8.09 -1.12
C ALA A 45 3.08 9.08 -2.27
N PRO A 46 3.92 10.11 -2.06
CA PRO A 46 4.14 11.17 -3.05
C PRO A 46 4.73 10.64 -4.36
N ALA A 47 4.52 11.36 -5.46
CA ALA A 47 5.23 11.08 -6.72
C ALA A 47 6.76 11.06 -6.51
N GLY A 48 7.44 10.08 -7.13
CA GLY A 48 8.87 9.81 -6.98
C GLY A 48 9.26 9.08 -5.69
N SER A 49 8.32 8.77 -4.80
CA SER A 49 8.57 7.88 -3.66
C SER A 49 8.54 6.41 -4.09
N SER A 50 9.02 5.54 -3.22
CA SER A 50 8.99 4.11 -3.43
C SER A 50 8.91 3.34 -2.13
N HIS A 51 8.35 2.14 -2.17
CA HIS A 51 8.13 1.29 -1.00
C HIS A 51 8.05 -0.19 -1.40
N ILE A 52 7.94 -1.10 -0.42
CA ILE A 52 7.79 -2.55 -0.65
C ILE A 52 6.45 -3.01 -0.03
N PRO A 53 5.35 -2.96 -0.79
CA PRO A 53 4.03 -3.35 -0.32
C PRO A 53 4.01 -4.79 0.19
N GLN A 54 3.57 -5.01 1.43
CA GLN A 54 3.46 -6.34 2.02
C GLN A 54 2.40 -6.41 3.12
N THR A 55 2.05 -7.64 3.53
CA THR A 55 1.18 -7.88 4.67
C THR A 55 1.49 -9.22 5.31
N ALA A 56 1.59 -9.25 6.65
CA ALA A 56 1.73 -10.50 7.39
C ALA A 56 0.38 -11.24 7.54
N THR A 57 -0.71 -10.49 7.78
CA THR A 57 -2.00 -11.06 8.18
C THR A 57 -3.07 -11.00 7.10
N GLY A 58 -2.77 -10.38 5.96
CA GLY A 58 -3.74 -10.05 4.92
C GLY A 58 -4.37 -8.68 5.16
N CYS A 59 -4.80 -8.03 4.07
CA CYS A 59 -5.51 -6.76 4.11
C CYS A 59 -6.39 -6.52 2.87
N THR A 60 -7.35 -5.62 3.02
CA THR A 60 -8.10 -5.04 1.90
C THR A 60 -7.80 -3.56 1.81
N LEU A 61 -7.42 -3.10 0.64
CA LEU A 61 -7.04 -1.71 0.36
C LEU A 61 -8.02 -1.07 -0.61
N PHE A 62 -8.33 0.20 -0.35
CA PHE A 62 -8.82 1.10 -1.39
C PHE A 62 -7.63 1.93 -1.87
N VAL A 63 -7.14 1.61 -3.06
CA VAL A 63 -5.99 2.27 -3.69
C VAL A 63 -6.48 3.09 -4.86
N PHE A 64 -5.97 4.31 -5.01
CA PHE A 64 -6.25 5.16 -6.16
C PHE A 64 -5.06 6.08 -6.47
N TYR A 65 -4.95 6.47 -7.74
CA TYR A 65 -3.88 7.32 -8.26
C TYR A 65 -4.53 8.61 -8.80
N PRO A 66 -4.50 9.72 -8.06
CA PRO A 66 -5.21 10.93 -8.45
C PRO A 66 -4.59 11.63 -9.66
N GLU A 67 -3.28 11.45 -9.90
CA GLU A 67 -2.54 12.10 -11.00
C GLU A 67 -1.83 11.12 -11.96
N GLY A 68 -2.03 9.80 -11.81
CA GLY A 68 -1.55 8.79 -12.77
C GLY A 68 -1.17 7.46 -12.16
#